data_AF-A0A1Q9W793-F1
#
_entry.id   AF-A0A1Q9W793-F1
#
_cell.length_a   1.000
_cell.length_b   1.000
_cell.length_c   1.000
_cell.angle_alpha   90.00
_cell.angle_beta   90.00
_cell.angle_gamma   90.00
#
_symmetry.space_group_name_H-M   'P 1'
#
loop_
_entity.id
_entity.type
_entity.pdbx_description
1 polymer ?
#
loop_
_entity_poly.entity_id
_entity_poly.type
_entity_poly.pdbx_seq_one_letter_code
_entity_poly.pdbx_strand_id
1 'polypeptide(L)'
;MVHSALRSFMDRPLDYFEESVTKMHSVPRDQLEEMQREAMIERFGEQRDRIEMVRKLADRLGVERIDGFNDVVPLMFSHTAYKSYPAALVDNNRWDLMTKWLDKLTTYDL
;
A
#
# COMPACT_ATOMS: atom_id res chain seq x y z
N MET A 1 14.66 11.82 0.33
CA MET A 1 15.28 10.92 1.33
C MET A 1 14.30 10.86 2.49
N VAL A 2 13.64 9.73 2.69
CA VAL A 2 12.63 9.55 3.74
C VAL A 2 13.29 9.65 5.11
N HIS A 3 12.70 10.40 6.04
CA HIS A 3 13.16 10.42 7.43
C HIS A 3 13.05 9.01 8.03
N SER A 4 14.07 8.56 8.77
CA SER A 4 14.08 7.24 9.42
C SER A 4 12.89 7.03 10.35
N ALA A 5 12.44 8.10 11.02
CA ALA A 5 11.25 8.13 11.86
C ALA A 5 9.98 7.81 11.06
N LEU A 6 9.79 8.43 9.89
CA LEU A 6 8.62 8.20 9.04
C LEU A 6 8.57 6.75 8.54
N ARG A 7 9.72 6.20 8.13
CA ARG A 7 9.80 4.79 7.72
C ARG A 7 9.45 3.82 8.86
N SER A 8 9.96 4.08 10.06
CA SER A 8 9.61 3.28 11.25
C SER A 8 8.11 3.36 11.55
N PHE A 9 7.52 4.56 11.51
CA PHE A 9 6.07 4.75 11.68
C PHE A 9 5.25 3.97 10.64
N MET A 10 5.67 3.99 9.37
CA MET A 10 4.98 3.31 8.26
C MET A 10 5.06 1.78 8.31
N ASP A 11 6.27 1.24 8.50
CA ASP A 11 6.54 -0.18 8.31
C ASP A 11 6.53 -0.96 9.65
N ARG A 12 6.80 -0.27 10.77
CA ARG A 12 6.95 -0.86 12.12
C ARG A 12 6.35 0.07 13.20
N PRO A 13 5.04 0.35 13.15
CA PRO A 13 4.41 1.33 14.04
C PRO A 13 4.56 0.97 15.53
N LEU A 14 4.59 -0.32 15.89
CA LEU A 14 4.83 -0.74 17.26
C LEU A 14 6.21 -0.32 17.76
N ASP A 15 7.27 -0.57 16.97
CA ASP A 15 8.63 -0.15 17.29
C ASP A 15 8.75 1.38 17.38
N TYR A 16 8.09 2.11 16.48
CA TYR A 16 8.04 3.58 16.52
C TYR A 16 7.50 4.11 17.84
N PHE A 17 6.50 3.42 18.43
CA PHE A 17 5.92 3.76 19.73
C PHE A 17 6.55 3.00 20.91
N GLU A 18 7.71 2.37 20.73
CA GLU A 18 8.40 1.57 21.75
C GLU A 18 7.49 0.50 22.37
N GLU A 19 6.67 -0.14 21.53
CA GLU A 19 5.67 -1.14 21.91
C GLU A 19 4.64 -0.64 22.95
N SER A 20 4.54 0.68 23.14
CA SER A 20 3.63 1.29 24.09
C SER A 20 2.31 1.69 23.45
N VAL A 21 1.27 0.92 23.76
CA VAL A 21 -0.13 1.25 23.40
C VAL A 21 -0.53 2.62 23.93
N THR A 22 -0.09 2.99 25.15
CA THR A 22 -0.35 4.32 25.72
C THR A 22 0.25 5.43 24.86
N LYS A 23 1.51 5.31 24.42
CA LYS A 23 2.13 6.31 23.53
C LYS A 23 1.38 6.42 22.21
N MET A 24 1.05 5.29 21.59
CA MET A 24 0.31 5.24 20.33
C MET A 24 -1.05 5.95 20.41
N HIS A 25 -1.78 5.79 21.52
CA HIS A 25 -3.10 6.41 21.72
C HIS A 25 -3.06 7.79 22.38
N SER A 26 -1.87 8.31 22.74
CA SER A 26 -1.72 9.63 23.36
C SER A 26 -1.25 10.71 22.37
N VAL A 27 -1.03 10.36 21.10
CA VAL A 27 -0.63 11.32 20.06
C VAL A 27 -1.78 12.30 19.81
N PRO A 28 -1.55 13.62 19.87
CA PRO A 28 -2.51 14.63 19.44
C PRO A 28 -3.02 14.34 18.02
N ARG A 29 -4.33 14.54 17.80
CA ARG A 29 -4.98 14.13 16.55
C ARG A 29 -4.39 14.83 15.33
N ASP A 30 -4.15 16.13 15.42
CA ASP A 30 -3.55 16.95 14.38
C ASP A 30 -2.12 16.48 14.02
N GLN A 31 -1.33 16.15 15.04
CA GLN A 31 0.00 15.57 14.83
C GLN A 31 -0.08 14.20 14.14
N LEU A 32 -1.00 13.33 14.57
CA LEU A 32 -1.18 12.02 13.96
C LEU A 32 -1.66 12.12 12.50
N GLU A 33 -2.58 13.03 12.22
CA GLU A 33 -3.09 13.26 10.85
C GLU A 33 -1.97 13.74 9.91
N GLU A 34 -1.06 14.62 10.35
CA GLU A 34 0.09 15.03 9.52
C GLU A 34 1.06 13.86 9.30
N MET A 35 1.37 13.09 10.34
CA MET A 35 2.23 11.89 10.21
C MET A 35 1.63 10.87 9.23
N GLN A 36 0.31 10.64 9.30
CA GLN A 36 -0.40 9.75 8.38
C GLN A 36 -0.41 10.29 6.95
N ARG A 37 -0.55 11.61 6.78
CA ARG A 37 -0.49 12.28 5.48
C ARG A 37 0.89 12.10 4.84
N GLU A 38 1.97 12.39 5.56
CA GLU A 38 3.34 12.17 5.07
C GLU A 38 3.57 10.70 4.70
N ALA A 39 3.13 9.79 5.56
CA ALA A 39 3.26 8.34 5.35
C ALA A 39 2.52 7.88 4.09
N MET A 40 1.31 8.39 3.87
CA MET A 40 0.48 8.08 2.71
C MET A 40 1.12 8.57 1.40
N ILE A 41 1.66 9.78 1.38
CA ILE A 41 2.36 10.35 0.22
C ILE A 41 3.57 9.47 -0.15
N GLU A 42 4.40 9.16 0.84
CA GLU A 42 5.59 8.33 0.64
C GLU A 42 5.20 6.91 0.17
N ARG A 43 4.20 6.30 0.82
CA ARG A 43 3.74 4.96 0.47
C ARG A 43 3.24 4.89 -0.97
N PHE A 44 2.47 5.87 -1.42
CA PHE A 44 1.99 5.90 -2.79
C PHE A 44 3.15 6.02 -3.78
N GLY A 45 4.11 6.92 -3.53
CA GLY A 45 5.31 7.05 -4.36
C GLY A 45 6.06 5.72 -4.51
N GLU A 46 6.35 5.06 -3.39
CA GLU A 46 7.03 3.75 -3.40
C GLU A 46 6.21 2.66 -4.12
N GLN A 47 4.90 2.58 -3.86
CA GLN A 47 4.05 1.51 -4.39
C GLN A 47 3.68 1.71 -5.86
N ARG A 48 3.59 2.96 -6.34
CA ARG A 48 3.40 3.26 -7.76
C ARG A 48 4.55 2.70 -8.59
N ASP A 49 5.77 2.71 -8.09
CA ASP A 49 6.92 2.19 -8.82
C ASP A 49 7.07 0.67 -8.69
N ARG A 50 6.64 0.09 -7.56
CA ARG A 50 6.84 -1.33 -7.23
C ARG A 50 5.67 -2.26 -7.56
N ILE A 51 4.43 -1.76 -7.57
CA ILE A 51 3.23 -2.56 -7.81
C ILE A 51 2.64 -2.19 -9.18
N GLU A 52 2.80 -3.09 -10.16
CA GLU A 52 2.39 -2.85 -11.55
C GLU A 52 0.93 -2.40 -11.67
N MET A 53 0.03 -3.02 -10.91
CA MET A 53 -1.40 -2.68 -10.96
C MET A 53 -1.72 -1.31 -10.36
N VAL A 54 -0.97 -0.86 -9.35
CA VAL A 54 -1.12 0.49 -8.78
C VAL A 54 -0.67 1.51 -9.82
N ARG A 55 0.49 1.30 -10.46
CA ARG A 55 0.98 2.15 -11.55
C ARG A 55 -0.05 2.30 -12.66
N LYS A 56 -0.58 1.18 -13.17
CA LYS A 56 -1.57 1.19 -14.27
C LYS A 56 -2.86 1.91 -13.89
N LEU A 57 -3.32 1.75 -12.65
CA LEU A 57 -4.51 2.44 -12.16
C LEU A 57 -4.25 3.96 -12.04
N ALA A 58 -3.12 4.34 -11.46
CA ALA A 58 -2.70 5.73 -11.32
C ALA A 58 -2.56 6.41 -12.68
N ASP A 59 -1.85 5.79 -13.63
CA ASP A 59 -1.65 6.31 -14.98
C ASP A 59 -2.99 6.46 -15.73
N ARG A 60 -3.89 5.48 -15.61
CA ARG A 60 -5.23 5.54 -16.22
C ARG A 60 -6.09 6.67 -15.66
N LEU A 61 -5.94 6.99 -14.37
CA LEU A 61 -6.69 8.06 -13.71
C LEU A 61 -5.98 9.42 -13.79
N GLY A 62 -4.77 9.48 -14.35
CA GLY A 62 -3.95 10.70 -14.38
C GLY A 62 -3.46 11.14 -13.00
N VAL A 63 -3.33 10.20 -12.05
CA VAL A 63 -2.86 10.49 -10.69
C VAL A 63 -1.35 10.34 -10.62
N GLU A 64 -0.63 11.46 -10.65
CA GLU A 64 0.83 11.49 -10.56
C GLU A 64 1.33 11.65 -9.12
N ARG A 65 0.52 12.27 -8.25
CA ARG A 65 0.82 12.49 -6.83
C ARG A 65 -0.47 12.49 -6.02
N ILE A 66 -0.30 12.37 -4.71
CA ILE A 66 -1.37 12.44 -3.70
C ILE A 66 -0.98 13.58 -2.77
N ASP A 67 -1.91 14.46 -2.44
CA ASP A 67 -1.70 15.60 -1.54
C ASP A 67 -2.57 15.48 -0.27
N GLY A 68 -3.67 14.72 -0.35
CA GLY A 68 -4.58 14.45 0.76
C GLY A 68 -5.31 13.11 0.66
N PHE A 69 -6.06 12.78 1.73
CA PHE A 69 -6.70 11.47 1.89
C PHE A 69 -7.64 11.10 0.72
N ASN A 70 -8.39 12.07 0.20
CA ASN A 70 -9.35 11.83 -0.87
C ASN A 70 -8.70 11.46 -2.20
N ASP A 71 -7.42 11.79 -2.41
CA ASP A 71 -6.70 11.44 -3.65
C ASP A 71 -6.37 9.94 -3.71
N VAL A 72 -6.35 9.26 -2.56
CA VAL A 72 -6.14 7.80 -2.48
C VAL A 72 -7.39 7.02 -2.86
N VAL A 73 -8.58 7.57 -2.61
CA VAL A 73 -9.86 6.85 -2.75
C VAL A 73 -10.03 6.22 -4.14
N PRO A 74 -9.76 6.91 -5.27
CA PRO A 74 -9.86 6.33 -6.61
C PRO A 74 -8.83 5.23 -6.90
N LEU A 75 -7.75 5.17 -6.12
CA LEU A 75 -6.65 4.21 -6.27
C LEU A 75 -6.91 2.90 -5.52
N MET A 76 -8.02 2.81 -4.78
CA MET A 76 -8.43 1.58 -4.12
C MET A 76 -9.02 0.61 -5.12
N PHE A 77 -8.52 -0.62 -5.14
CA PHE A 77 -9.04 -1.65 -6.04
C PHE A 77 -10.44 -2.10 -5.63
N SER A 78 -11.24 -2.52 -6.62
CA SER A 78 -12.54 -3.12 -6.35
C SER A 78 -12.36 -4.36 -5.48
N HIS A 79 -13.36 -4.67 -4.67
CA HIS A 79 -13.41 -5.88 -3.85
C HIS A 79 -13.31 -7.19 -4.65
N THR A 80 -13.44 -7.13 -5.98
CA THR A 80 -13.26 -8.26 -6.90
C THR A 80 -11.82 -8.43 -7.39
N ALA A 81 -11.00 -7.39 -7.32
CA ALA A 81 -9.61 -7.43 -7.78
C ALA A 81 -8.77 -8.48 -7.05
N TYR A 82 -9.15 -8.83 -5.82
CA TYR A 82 -8.49 -9.83 -4.99
C TYR A 82 -9.24 -11.17 -4.91
N LYS A 83 -10.35 -11.34 -5.65
CA LYS A 83 -11.12 -12.59 -5.59
C LYS A 83 -10.47 -13.69 -6.43
N SER A 84 -10.77 -14.92 -5.99
CA SER A 84 -10.21 -16.22 -6.34
C SER A 84 -9.68 -16.39 -7.77
N TYR A 85 -8.57 -17.12 -7.87
CA TYR A 85 -8.05 -17.62 -9.15
C TYR A 85 -9.16 -18.30 -9.96
N PRO A 86 -9.18 -18.13 -11.30
CA PRO A 86 -10.09 -18.89 -12.15
C PRO A 86 -9.98 -20.39 -11.86
N ALA A 87 -11.11 -21.09 -11.69
CA ALA A 87 -11.13 -22.51 -11.37
C ALA A 87 -10.26 -23.34 -12.33
N ALA A 88 -10.29 -22.98 -13.62
CA ALA A 88 -9.46 -23.61 -14.65
C ALA A 88 -7.94 -23.51 -14.38
N LEU A 89 -7.44 -22.48 -13.68
CA LEU A 89 -6.02 -22.43 -13.30
C LEU A 89 -5.70 -23.46 -12.22
N VAL A 90 -6.61 -23.63 -11.26
CA VAL A 90 -6.46 -24.61 -10.17
C VAL A 90 -6.59 -26.03 -10.71
N ASP A 91 -7.65 -26.31 -11.47
CA ASP A 91 -7.93 -27.64 -12.04
C ASP A 91 -6.80 -28.15 -12.93
N ASN A 92 -6.11 -27.23 -13.62
CA ASN A 92 -5.00 -27.54 -14.52
C ASN A 92 -3.62 -27.31 -13.89
N ASN A 93 -3.52 -27.12 -12.57
CA ASN A 93 -2.26 -26.88 -11.86
C ASN A 93 -1.39 -25.75 -12.43
N ARG A 94 -2.01 -24.69 -12.95
CA ARG A 94 -1.36 -23.51 -13.54
C ARG A 94 -0.91 -22.51 -12.47
N TRP A 95 -0.13 -23.00 -11.51
CA TRP A 95 0.45 -22.19 -10.43
C TRP A 95 1.35 -21.07 -10.99
N ASP A 96 2.01 -21.31 -12.12
CA ASP A 96 2.84 -20.32 -12.81
C ASP A 96 2.04 -19.05 -13.19
N LEU A 97 0.80 -19.20 -13.65
CA LEU A 97 -0.06 -18.07 -14.01
C LEU A 97 -0.63 -17.39 -12.76
N MET A 98 -0.87 -18.16 -11.71
CA MET A 98 -1.33 -17.64 -10.41
C MET A 98 -0.24 -16.77 -9.77
N THR A 99 1.00 -17.25 -9.73
CA THR A 99 2.17 -16.49 -9.23
C THR A 99 2.40 -15.24 -10.08
N LYS A 100 2.40 -15.34 -11.42
CA LYS A 100 2.53 -14.18 -12.32
C LYS A 100 1.44 -13.13 -12.15
N TRP A 101 0.24 -13.53 -11.74
CA TRP A 101 -0.82 -12.57 -11.42
C TRP A 101 -0.56 -11.90 -10.07
N LEU A 102 -0.18 -12.68 -9.05
CA LEU A 102 0.08 -12.16 -7.70
C LEU A 102 1.29 -11.21 -7.70
N ASP A 103 2.32 -11.51 -8.49
CA ASP A 103 3.53 -10.69 -8.69
C ASP A 103 3.19 -9.24 -9.07
N LYS A 104 2.11 -9.02 -9.81
CA LYS A 104 1.64 -7.68 -10.22
C LYS A 104 0.98 -6.87 -9.11
N LEU A 105 0.64 -7.52 -8.00
CA LEU A 105 -0.14 -6.99 -6.88
C LEU A 105 0.68 -6.87 -5.58
N THR A 106 1.93 -7.31 -5.58
CA THR A 106 2.79 -7.33 -4.39
C THR A 106 4.07 -6.53 -4.61
N THR A 107 4.74 -6.17 -3.51
CA THR A 107 6.07 -5.54 -3.53
C THR A 107 7.20 -6.55 -3.34
N TYR A 108 6.86 -7.83 -3.19
CA TYR A 108 7.78 -8.95 -2.98
C TYR A 108 8.00 -9.70 -4.28
N ASP A 109 9.23 -10.16 -4.50
CA ASP A 109 9.56 -11.10 -5.56
C ASP A 109 9.04 -12.50 -5.19
N LEU A 110 8.43 -13.22 -6.13
CA LEU A 110 7.66 -14.46 -5.90
C LEU A 110 8.14 -15.67 -6.71
#